data_AF-A0A445DP49-F1
#
_entry.id   AF-A0A445DP49-F1
#
_cell.length_a   1.000
_cell.length_b   1.000
_cell.length_c   1.000
_cell.angle_alpha   90.00
_cell.angle_beta   90.00
_cell.angle_gamma   90.00
#
_symmetry.space_group_name_H-M   'P 1'
#
loop_
_entity.id
_entity.type
_entity.pdbx_description
1 polymer ?
#
loop_
_entity_poly.entity_id
_entity_poly.type
_entity_poly.pdbx_seq_one_letter_code
_entity_poly.pdbx_strand_id
1 'polypeptide(L)'
;MATSYDSINSITCSRLCNEKVWKIKARIIRLWKISSKFDKSKTAYLEMVLMDDKCDKIHYSVKNYLAKIFENDLIEGKVYVFSNFLIEESSEIYLPTTHVCRITFKKESRIVNTIDDRNIPDNHFNFLDHADILRQTNEKANLFDVIGLLTGKGELISWSKAGKSGHYIVNSETALDDLIDFVYPDMLSNLSVKNYFKDRAILVPTLDCVTDVNNKMTTGLPGQERVYLSSDSISQ
;
A
#
# COMPACT_ATOMS: atom_id res chain seq x y z
N MET A 1 -25.29 -14.13 18.61
CA MET A 1 -23.99 -14.38 19.25
C MET A 1 -22.94 -13.65 18.44
N ALA A 2 -22.09 -12.83 19.06
CA ALA A 2 -20.98 -12.21 18.35
C ALA A 2 -20.04 -13.32 17.89
N THR A 3 -19.84 -13.47 16.59
CA THR A 3 -18.85 -14.40 16.06
C THR A 3 -17.47 -13.84 16.42
N SER A 4 -16.78 -14.43 17.40
CA SER A 4 -15.42 -14.04 17.73
C SER A 4 -14.47 -14.52 16.64
N TYR A 5 -13.61 -13.63 16.16
CA TYR A 5 -12.51 -13.95 15.24
C TYR A 5 -11.20 -13.99 16.02
N ASP A 6 -10.30 -14.86 15.59
CA ASP A 6 -8.93 -14.89 16.10
C ASP A 6 -8.15 -13.69 15.54
N SER A 7 -7.22 -13.15 16.34
CA SER A 7 -6.28 -12.11 15.90
C SER A 7 -5.10 -12.73 15.15
N ILE A 8 -4.61 -12.05 14.11
CA ILE A 8 -3.44 -12.49 13.35
C ILE A 8 -2.21 -12.62 14.25
N ASN A 9 -1.98 -11.68 15.17
CA ASN A 9 -0.82 -11.69 16.07
C ASN A 9 -0.79 -12.88 17.06
N SER A 10 -1.92 -13.58 17.24
CA SER A 10 -1.97 -14.78 18.07
C SER A 10 -1.49 -16.05 17.33
N ILE A 11 -1.24 -15.96 16.03
CA ILE A 11 -0.76 -17.07 15.20
C ILE A 11 0.74 -17.23 15.39
N THR A 12 1.15 -18.36 15.97
CA THR A 12 2.57 -18.69 16.16
C THR A 12 2.95 -19.95 15.39
N CYS A 13 4.23 -20.10 15.07
CA CYS A 13 4.76 -21.23 14.31
C CYS A 13 5.01 -22.43 15.22
N SER A 14 4.00 -22.80 16.01
CA SER A 14 4.05 -23.92 16.93
C SER A 14 3.18 -25.07 16.43
N ARG A 15 3.57 -26.32 16.71
CA ARG A 15 2.77 -27.50 16.35
C ARG A 15 1.33 -27.42 16.85
N LEU A 16 1.16 -26.88 18.07
CA LEU A 16 -0.15 -26.67 18.70
C LEU A 16 -1.08 -25.76 17.89
N CYS A 17 -0.53 -24.78 17.16
CA CYS A 17 -1.36 -23.91 16.33
C CYS A 17 -2.03 -24.68 15.18
N ASN A 18 -1.42 -25.74 14.65
CA ASN A 18 -2.03 -26.53 13.58
C ASN A 18 -3.08 -27.55 14.08
N GLU A 19 -3.19 -27.76 15.40
CA GLU A 19 -4.23 -28.60 16.03
C GLU A 19 -5.55 -27.82 16.24
N LYS A 20 -5.46 -26.48 16.31
CA LYS A 20 -6.61 -25.58 16.43
C LYS A 20 -7.22 -25.27 15.06
N VAL A 21 -8.55 -25.19 15.00
CA VAL A 21 -9.25 -24.62 13.84
C VAL A 21 -9.31 -23.10 14.01
N TRP A 22 -8.46 -22.41 13.25
CA TRP A 22 -8.41 -20.94 13.22
C TRP A 22 -9.52 -20.33 12.39
N LYS A 23 -9.94 -19.12 12.78
CA LYS A 23 -10.89 -18.29 12.03
C LYS A 23 -10.54 -16.82 12.17
N ILE A 24 -9.92 -16.23 11.14
CA ILE A 24 -9.55 -14.81 11.09
C ILE A 24 -10.49 -14.05 10.15
N LYS A 25 -10.77 -12.78 10.47
CA LYS A 25 -11.43 -11.84 9.56
C LYS A 25 -10.41 -10.78 9.16
N ALA A 26 -10.13 -10.69 7.87
CA ALA A 26 -9.04 -9.85 7.37
C ALA A 26 -9.35 -9.27 6.00
N ARG A 27 -8.75 -8.11 5.73
CA ARG A 27 -8.71 -7.48 4.41
C ARG A 27 -7.54 -8.00 3.60
N ILE A 28 -7.76 -8.26 2.31
CA ILE A 28 -6.68 -8.51 1.36
C ILE A 28 -6.07 -7.16 0.98
N ILE A 29 -4.91 -6.81 1.53
CA ILE A 29 -4.26 -5.51 1.24
C ILE A 29 -3.30 -5.58 0.04
N ARG A 30 -2.87 -6.79 -0.33
CA ARG A 30 -2.12 -7.07 -1.57
C ARG A 30 -2.50 -8.43 -2.10
N LEU A 31 -2.66 -8.54 -3.42
CA LEU A 31 -2.94 -9.81 -4.12
C LEU A 31 -2.11 -9.91 -5.40
N TRP A 32 -1.32 -10.97 -5.55
CA TRP A 32 -0.56 -11.19 -6.78
C TRP A 32 -0.57 -12.65 -7.23
N LYS A 33 -0.45 -12.84 -8.54
CA LYS A 33 -0.42 -14.14 -9.20
C LYS A 33 1.01 -14.48 -9.57
N ILE A 34 1.44 -15.70 -9.26
CA ILE A 34 2.72 -16.25 -9.72
C ILE A 34 2.42 -17.34 -10.74
N SER A 35 2.86 -17.15 -11.97
CA SER A 35 2.71 -18.13 -13.04
C SER A 35 3.56 -19.39 -12.80
N SER A 36 3.08 -20.53 -13.31
CA SER A 36 3.82 -21.78 -13.28
C SER A 36 5.11 -21.69 -14.08
N LYS A 37 6.18 -22.33 -13.55
CA LYS A 37 7.45 -22.47 -14.26
C LYS A 37 7.32 -23.29 -15.55
N PHE A 38 6.38 -24.23 -15.58
CA PHE A 38 6.18 -25.14 -16.72
C PHE A 38 5.21 -24.56 -17.76
N ASP A 39 4.28 -23.71 -17.34
CA ASP A 39 3.25 -23.13 -18.20
C ASP A 39 2.91 -21.72 -17.71
N LYS A 40 3.47 -20.71 -18.37
CA LYS A 40 3.29 -19.30 -17.97
C LYS A 40 1.84 -18.82 -18.06
N SER A 41 0.98 -19.53 -18.80
CA SER A 41 -0.45 -19.21 -18.90
C SER A 41 -1.25 -19.62 -17.66
N LYS A 42 -0.68 -20.47 -16.81
CA LYS A 42 -1.34 -20.98 -15.60
C LYS A 42 -0.79 -20.33 -14.34
N THR A 43 -1.69 -19.88 -13.49
CA THR A 43 -1.37 -19.45 -12.12
C THR A 43 -0.96 -20.66 -11.29
N ALA A 44 0.28 -20.67 -10.78
CA ALA A 44 0.77 -21.68 -9.85
C ALA A 44 0.55 -21.26 -8.39
N TYR A 45 0.62 -19.96 -8.10
CA TYR A 45 0.37 -19.45 -6.76
C TYR A 45 -0.48 -18.19 -6.84
N LEU A 46 -1.40 -18.07 -5.90
CA LEU A 46 -2.08 -16.83 -5.57
C LEU A 46 -1.62 -16.44 -4.17
N GLU A 47 -0.80 -15.41 -4.11
CA GLU A 47 -0.18 -14.93 -2.88
C GLU A 47 -0.87 -13.63 -2.45
N MET A 48 -1.04 -13.46 -1.15
CA MET A 48 -1.73 -12.29 -0.62
C MET A 48 -1.21 -11.87 0.75
N VAL A 49 -1.29 -10.58 1.04
CA VAL A 49 -1.08 -10.06 2.41
C VAL A 49 -2.44 -9.75 3.01
N LEU A 50 -2.70 -10.34 4.17
CA LEU A 50 -3.91 -10.15 4.95
C LEU A 50 -3.66 -9.17 6.10
N MET A 51 -4.65 -8.35 6.42
CA MET A 51 -4.60 -7.43 7.56
C MET A 51 -5.89 -7.48 8.39
N ASP A 52 -5.78 -7.61 9.71
CA ASP A 52 -6.93 -7.62 10.63
C ASP A 52 -7.26 -6.22 11.19
N ASP A 53 -8.21 -6.15 12.14
CA ASP A 53 -8.66 -4.92 12.79
C ASP A 53 -7.61 -4.30 13.74
N LYS A 54 -6.53 -5.03 14.02
CA LYS A 54 -5.39 -4.56 14.81
C LYS A 54 -4.21 -4.12 13.94
N CYS A 55 -4.41 -4.10 12.62
CA CYS A 55 -3.39 -3.81 11.61
C CYS A 55 -2.26 -4.84 11.57
N ASP A 56 -2.44 -6.01 12.19
CA ASP A 56 -1.47 -7.09 12.11
C ASP A 56 -1.53 -7.74 10.73
N LYS A 57 -0.37 -7.95 10.12
CA LYS A 57 -0.24 -8.44 8.74
C LYS A 57 0.32 -9.85 8.70
N ILE A 58 -0.26 -10.71 7.86
CA ILE A 58 0.28 -12.06 7.62
C ILE A 58 0.21 -12.44 6.15
N HIS A 59 1.23 -13.15 5.69
CA HIS A 59 1.29 -13.71 4.36
C HIS A 59 0.36 -14.93 4.25
N TYR A 60 -0.39 -15.02 3.15
CA TYR A 60 -1.31 -16.12 2.87
C TYR A 60 -1.12 -16.61 1.44
N SER A 61 -0.95 -17.92 1.27
CA SER A 61 -0.64 -18.56 -0.01
C SER A 61 -1.71 -19.58 -0.41
N VAL A 62 -2.20 -19.48 -1.64
CA VAL A 62 -3.00 -20.54 -2.29
C VAL A 62 -2.18 -21.14 -3.42
N LYS A 63 -1.99 -22.46 -3.40
CA LYS A 63 -1.05 -23.15 -4.30
C LYS A 63 -1.77 -24.00 -5.35
N ASN A 64 -1.14 -24.14 -6.50
CA ASN A 64 -1.48 -25.06 -7.59
C ASN A 64 -2.92 -24.91 -8.08
N TYR A 65 -3.63 -26.03 -8.30
CA TYR A 65 -4.97 -26.04 -8.86
C TYR A 65 -5.98 -25.24 -8.03
N LEU A 66 -5.75 -25.06 -6.72
CA LEU A 66 -6.60 -24.25 -5.84
C LEU A 66 -6.46 -22.76 -6.17
N ALA A 67 -5.26 -22.30 -6.55
CA ALA A 67 -5.05 -20.91 -6.95
C ALA A 67 -5.93 -20.54 -8.14
N LYS A 68 -6.04 -21.44 -9.12
CA LYS A 68 -6.89 -21.28 -10.30
C LYS A 68 -8.38 -21.16 -9.96
N ILE A 69 -8.84 -21.78 -8.89
CA ILE A 69 -10.24 -21.68 -8.46
C ILE A 69 -10.54 -20.28 -7.93
N PHE A 70 -9.60 -19.67 -7.21
CA PHE A 70 -9.82 -18.40 -6.51
C PHE A 70 -9.31 -17.16 -7.28
N GLU A 71 -8.55 -17.33 -8.36
CA GLU A 71 -7.82 -16.24 -9.03
C GLU A 71 -8.69 -15.10 -9.59
N ASN A 72 -10.00 -15.34 -9.75
CA ASN A 72 -10.97 -14.36 -10.24
C ASN A 72 -12.03 -13.98 -9.19
N ASP A 73 -12.03 -14.64 -8.03
CA ASP A 73 -13.04 -14.45 -6.98
C ASP A 73 -12.52 -13.59 -5.81
N LEU A 74 -11.20 -13.63 -5.57
CA LEU A 74 -10.56 -12.82 -4.55
C LEU A 74 -10.17 -11.47 -5.11
N ILE A 75 -10.55 -10.41 -4.40
CA ILE A 75 -10.38 -9.03 -4.84
C ILE A 75 -9.58 -8.27 -3.78
N GLU A 76 -8.51 -7.60 -4.21
CA GLU A 76 -7.73 -6.70 -3.35
C GLU A 76 -8.62 -5.57 -2.80
N GLY A 77 -8.39 -5.20 -1.53
CA GLY A 77 -9.16 -4.20 -0.80
C GLY A 77 -10.42 -4.73 -0.11
N LYS A 78 -10.87 -5.95 -0.40
CA LYS A 78 -12.07 -6.56 0.21
C LYS A 78 -11.75 -7.37 1.48
N VAL A 79 -12.74 -7.47 2.35
CA VAL A 79 -12.69 -8.23 3.62
C VAL A 79 -13.28 -9.62 3.42
N TYR A 80 -12.59 -10.63 3.95
CA TYR A 80 -13.01 -12.02 3.93
C TYR A 80 -12.81 -12.67 5.30
N VAL A 81 -13.50 -13.79 5.52
CA VAL A 81 -13.25 -14.70 6.64
C VAL A 81 -12.46 -15.89 6.14
N PHE A 82 -11.27 -16.09 6.70
CA PHE A 82 -10.37 -17.21 6.39
C PHE A 82 -10.38 -18.19 7.55
N SER A 83 -10.53 -19.48 7.27
CA SER A 83 -10.59 -20.50 8.32
C SER A 83 -9.99 -21.84 7.92
N ASN A 84 -9.60 -22.61 8.93
CA ASN A 84 -9.05 -23.96 8.81
C ASN A 84 -7.87 -24.05 7.81
N PHE A 85 -6.88 -23.21 8.02
CA PHE A 85 -5.68 -23.12 7.19
C PHE A 85 -4.47 -23.80 7.86
N LEU A 86 -3.39 -23.97 7.11
CA LEU A 86 -2.12 -24.49 7.62
C LEU A 86 -1.19 -23.32 7.97
N ILE A 87 -0.49 -23.39 9.09
CA ILE A 87 0.50 -22.40 9.51
C ILE A 87 1.90 -23.00 9.34
N GLU A 88 2.76 -22.28 8.64
CA GLU A 88 4.14 -22.67 8.32
C GLU A 88 5.11 -21.54 8.70
N GLU A 89 6.37 -21.87 9.00
CA GLU A 89 7.41 -20.85 9.13
C GLU A 89 7.72 -20.22 7.78
N SER A 90 7.89 -18.90 7.77
CA SER A 90 8.29 -18.17 6.58
C SER A 90 9.77 -18.46 6.28
N SER A 91 10.03 -19.45 5.42
CA SER A 91 11.38 -19.83 4.97
C SER A 91 11.79 -19.13 3.67
N GLU A 92 11.06 -18.08 3.26
CA GLU A 92 11.25 -17.43 1.97
C GLU A 92 12.30 -16.32 2.05
N ILE A 93 13.11 -16.20 1.00
CA ILE A 93 14.06 -15.09 0.82
C ILE A 93 13.32 -13.76 0.72
N TYR A 94 12.04 -13.78 0.31
CA TYR A 94 11.16 -12.61 0.21
C TYR A 94 10.08 -12.65 1.27
N LEU A 95 10.16 -11.76 2.26
CA LEU A 95 9.18 -11.63 3.33
C LEU A 95 8.31 -10.38 3.08
N PRO A 96 7.05 -10.55 2.65
CA PRO A 96 6.16 -9.41 2.43
C PRO A 96 5.62 -8.80 3.74
N THR A 97 5.79 -9.50 4.86
CA THR A 97 5.38 -9.09 6.20
C THR A 97 6.47 -9.42 7.20
N THR A 98 6.53 -8.70 8.32
CA THR A 98 7.42 -9.00 9.46
C THR A 98 6.97 -10.21 10.28
N HIS A 99 5.79 -10.77 10.00
CA HIS A 99 5.26 -11.93 10.69
C HIS A 99 6.08 -13.20 10.37
N VAL A 100 6.52 -13.89 11.42
CA VAL A 100 7.41 -15.07 11.30
C VAL A 100 6.73 -16.28 10.64
N CYS A 101 5.41 -16.33 10.69
CA CYS A 101 4.62 -17.37 10.04
C CYS A 101 3.95 -16.90 8.76
N ARG A 102 3.73 -17.86 7.88
CA ARG A 102 2.86 -17.77 6.71
C ARG A 102 1.70 -18.74 6.86
N ILE A 103 0.57 -18.37 6.30
CA ILE A 103 -0.57 -19.25 6.15
C ILE A 103 -0.59 -19.88 4.75
N THR A 104 -0.87 -21.18 4.67
CA THR A 104 -1.12 -21.88 3.40
C THR A 104 -2.54 -22.43 3.38
N PHE A 105 -3.25 -22.16 2.27
CA PHE A 105 -4.56 -22.73 1.99
C PHE A 105 -4.42 -24.24 1.76
N LYS A 106 -5.18 -25.03 2.52
CA LYS A 106 -5.29 -26.49 2.37
C LYS A 106 -6.68 -26.87 1.89
N LYS A 107 -6.88 -28.14 1.53
CA LYS A 107 -8.14 -28.64 0.96
C LYS A 107 -9.37 -28.36 1.83
N GLU A 108 -9.20 -28.37 3.15
CA GLU A 108 -10.26 -28.12 4.13
C GLU A 108 -10.41 -26.64 4.52
N SER A 109 -9.57 -25.76 3.98
CA SER A 109 -9.65 -24.32 4.21
C SER A 109 -10.89 -23.72 3.57
N ARG A 110 -11.40 -22.66 4.19
CA ARG A 110 -12.57 -21.93 3.70
C ARG A 110 -12.27 -20.44 3.68
N ILE A 111 -12.57 -19.81 2.55
CA ILE A 111 -12.61 -18.37 2.38
C ILE A 111 -14.06 -18.00 2.11
N VAL A 112 -14.61 -17.10 2.93
CA VAL A 112 -16.01 -16.66 2.82
C VAL A 112 -16.02 -15.15 2.65
N ASN A 113 -16.66 -14.68 1.58
CA ASN A 113 -16.90 -13.27 1.38
C ASN A 113 -17.79 -12.72 2.50
N THR A 114 -17.56 -11.50 2.93
CA THR A 114 -18.33 -10.84 3.99
C THR A 114 -18.59 -9.38 3.65
N ILE A 115 -19.49 -8.75 4.39
CA ILE A 115 -19.67 -7.31 4.28
C ILE A 115 -18.39 -6.62 4.73
N ASP A 116 -18.10 -5.50 4.07
CA ASP A 116 -16.96 -4.67 4.43
C ASP A 116 -17.04 -4.26 5.90
N ASP A 117 -15.89 -4.22 6.56
CA ASP A 117 -15.77 -3.93 8.00
C ASP A 117 -14.93 -2.69 8.21
N ARG A 118 -15.59 -1.61 8.62
CA ARG A 118 -14.95 -0.32 8.86
C ARG A 118 -13.92 -0.34 10.00
N ASN A 119 -13.94 -1.37 10.85
CA ASN A 119 -12.92 -1.55 11.89
C ASN A 119 -11.60 -2.06 11.32
N ILE A 120 -11.61 -2.65 10.12
CA ILE A 120 -10.40 -3.07 9.42
C ILE A 120 -10.05 -1.95 8.44
N PRO A 121 -8.99 -1.15 8.69
CA PRO A 121 -8.67 -0.01 7.86
C PRO A 121 -8.33 -0.41 6.41
N ASP A 122 -8.47 0.53 5.48
CA ASP A 122 -8.12 0.30 4.07
C ASP A 122 -6.60 0.13 3.89
N ASN A 123 -5.82 0.90 4.66
CA ASN A 123 -4.37 0.94 4.60
C ASN A 123 -3.76 1.05 6.00
N HIS A 124 -2.56 0.51 6.16
CA HIS A 124 -1.73 0.69 7.34
C HIS A 124 -0.26 0.69 6.91
N PHE A 125 0.47 1.73 7.27
CA PHE A 125 1.86 1.93 6.86
C PHE A 125 2.81 1.88 8.06
N ASN A 126 3.88 1.12 7.93
CA ASN A 126 5.00 1.07 8.86
C ASN A 126 6.18 1.79 8.22
N PHE A 127 6.14 3.11 8.24
CA PHE A 127 7.19 3.93 7.63
C PHE A 127 8.51 3.75 8.35
N LEU A 128 9.57 3.52 7.59
CA LEU A 128 10.94 3.55 8.11
C LEU A 128 11.53 4.94 8.01
N ASP A 129 12.39 5.27 8.97
CA ASP A 129 13.20 6.48 8.88
C ASP A 129 14.19 6.36 7.71
N HIS A 130 14.39 7.48 7.00
CA HIS A 130 15.31 7.53 5.88
C HIS A 130 16.73 7.14 6.27
N ALA A 131 17.17 7.48 7.48
CA ALA A 131 18.49 7.10 7.98
C ALA A 131 18.64 5.58 8.12
N ASP A 132 17.58 4.87 8.53
CA ASP A 132 17.58 3.41 8.68
C ASP A 132 17.58 2.71 7.31
N ILE A 133 16.85 3.27 6.33
CA ILE A 133 16.87 2.80 4.94
C ILE A 133 18.30 2.90 4.37
N LEU A 134 18.95 4.05 4.53
CA LEU A 134 20.31 4.27 4.04
C LEU A 134 21.35 3.38 4.72
N ARG A 135 21.16 3.10 6.01
CA ARG A 135 22.04 2.21 6.80
C ARG A 135 21.79 0.72 6.53
N GLN A 136 20.72 0.36 5.83
CA GLN A 136 20.33 -1.02 5.54
C GLN A 136 20.20 -1.89 6.81
N THR A 137 19.73 -1.30 7.90
CA THR A 137 19.62 -1.98 9.22
C THR A 137 18.36 -2.85 9.36
N ASN A 138 17.48 -2.87 8.34
CA ASN A 138 16.27 -3.67 8.38
C ASN A 138 16.53 -5.12 7.98
N GLU A 139 16.85 -5.96 8.97
CA GLU A 139 17.14 -7.39 8.78
C GLU A 139 15.89 -8.26 8.59
N LYS A 140 14.66 -7.74 8.80
CA LYS A 140 13.48 -8.58 9.06
C LYS A 140 12.37 -8.56 8.01
N ALA A 141 12.30 -7.56 7.12
CA ALA A 141 11.34 -7.56 6.02
C ALA A 141 11.94 -6.91 4.77
N ASN A 142 11.77 -7.57 3.62
CA ASN A 142 12.23 -7.04 2.34
C ASN A 142 11.31 -5.95 1.79
N LEU A 143 10.09 -5.84 2.31
CA LEU A 143 9.14 -4.80 1.97
C LEU A 143 8.98 -3.87 3.18
N PHE A 144 9.15 -2.57 2.94
CA PHE A 144 8.95 -1.52 3.93
C PHE A 144 8.20 -0.36 3.29
N ASP A 145 7.44 0.35 4.12
CA ASP A 145 6.72 1.53 3.67
C ASP A 145 7.66 2.74 3.72
N VAL A 146 7.61 3.58 2.69
CA VAL A 146 8.39 4.83 2.63
C VAL A 146 7.42 5.99 2.46
N ILE A 147 7.69 7.06 3.20
CA ILE A 147 7.09 8.36 2.98
C ILE A 147 8.24 9.36 2.86
N GLY A 148 8.17 10.28 1.92
CA GLY A 148 9.23 11.24 1.67
C GLY A 148 8.70 12.52 1.08
N LEU A 149 9.48 13.60 1.22
CA LEU A 149 9.20 14.87 0.57
C LEU A 149 9.62 14.78 -0.89
N LEU A 150 8.69 15.05 -1.81
CA LEU A 150 9.05 15.21 -3.21
C LEU A 150 9.76 16.55 -3.38
N THR A 151 11.08 16.52 -3.58
CA THR A 151 11.92 17.73 -3.70
C THR A 151 12.19 18.14 -5.15
N GLY A 152 11.70 17.37 -6.12
CA GLY A 152 12.09 17.51 -7.51
C GLY A 152 11.34 16.55 -8.45
N LYS A 153 10.98 17.04 -9.64
CA LYS A 153 10.64 16.22 -10.80
C LYS A 153 11.64 16.55 -11.91
N GLY A 154 12.10 15.54 -12.62
CA GLY A 154 13.10 15.73 -13.67
C GLY A 154 13.15 14.53 -14.60
N GLU A 155 13.82 14.70 -15.73
CA GLU A 155 14.02 13.62 -16.68
C GLU A 155 14.88 12.51 -16.07
N LEU A 156 14.45 11.26 -16.28
CA LEU A 156 15.22 10.09 -15.89
C LEU A 156 16.32 9.84 -16.92
N ILE A 157 17.55 10.24 -16.60
CA ILE A 157 18.67 10.10 -17.52
C ILE A 157 19.41 8.79 -17.22
N SER A 158 19.45 7.92 -18.22
CA SER A 158 20.24 6.69 -18.17
C SER A 158 21.71 7.00 -18.35
N TRP A 159 22.58 6.38 -17.55
CA TRP A 159 24.03 6.45 -17.75
C TRP A 159 24.64 5.06 -17.78
N SER A 160 25.77 4.94 -18.46
CA SER A 160 26.62 3.76 -18.45
C SER A 160 28.08 4.17 -18.41
N LYS A 161 28.84 3.66 -17.44
CA LYS A 161 30.28 3.89 -17.31
C LYS A 161 30.95 2.66 -16.73
N ALA A 162 32.00 2.17 -17.39
CA ALA A 162 32.79 1.00 -16.97
C ALA A 162 31.95 -0.24 -16.65
N GLY A 163 30.96 -0.56 -17.50
CA GLY A 163 30.10 -1.74 -17.33
C GLY A 163 29.03 -1.62 -16.25
N LYS A 164 28.97 -0.49 -15.53
CA LYS A 164 27.86 -0.16 -14.63
C LYS A 164 26.88 0.75 -15.34
N SER A 165 25.60 0.50 -15.16
CA SER A 165 24.52 1.38 -15.61
C SER A 165 23.66 1.80 -14.44
N GLY A 166 22.97 2.93 -14.61
CA GLY A 166 22.00 3.42 -13.64
C GLY A 166 21.20 4.56 -14.22
N HIS A 167 20.39 5.19 -13.37
CA HIS A 167 19.64 6.38 -13.71
C HIS A 167 19.93 7.49 -12.69
N TYR A 168 19.88 8.74 -13.13
CA TYR A 168 19.80 9.90 -12.24
C TYR A 168 18.68 10.83 -12.72
N ILE A 169 18.17 11.63 -11.80
CA ILE A 169 17.17 12.65 -12.09
C ILE A 169 17.88 14.00 -11.97
N VAL A 170 17.76 14.85 -12.99
CA VAL A 170 18.24 16.24 -12.92
C VAL A 170 17.13 17.04 -12.25
N ASN A 171 17.42 17.62 -11.08
CA ASN A 171 16.45 18.48 -10.42
C ASN A 171 16.34 19.79 -11.23
N SER A 172 15.15 20.10 -11.76
CA SER A 172 14.90 21.37 -12.44
C SER A 172 14.42 22.42 -11.45
N GLU A 173 14.66 23.70 -11.75
CA GLU A 173 14.08 24.82 -11.00
C GLU A 173 12.55 24.91 -11.15
N THR A 174 11.96 24.14 -12.08
CA THR A 174 10.51 24.07 -12.35
C THR A 174 9.81 22.94 -11.59
N ALA A 175 10.49 22.26 -10.66
CA ALA A 175 9.94 21.10 -9.95
C ALA A 175 8.55 21.32 -9.32
N LEU A 176 8.27 22.55 -8.86
CA LEU A 176 6.97 22.91 -8.31
C LEU A 176 5.88 23.04 -9.39
N ASP A 177 6.20 23.67 -10.53
CA ASP A 177 5.32 23.71 -11.71
C ASP A 177 4.99 22.29 -12.18
N ASP A 178 6.03 21.46 -12.29
CA ASP A 178 5.93 20.08 -12.71
C ASP A 178 5.06 19.20 -11.80
N LEU A 179 5.05 19.49 -10.49
CA LEU A 179 4.20 18.82 -9.50
C LEU A 179 2.75 19.31 -9.60
N ILE A 180 2.56 20.62 -9.75
CA ILE A 180 1.24 21.23 -9.93
C ILE A 180 0.56 20.65 -11.18
N ASP A 181 1.25 20.61 -12.32
CA ASP A 181 0.71 20.05 -13.56
C ASP A 181 0.41 18.56 -13.47
N PHE A 182 1.23 17.82 -12.71
CA PHE A 182 1.00 16.39 -12.46
C PHE A 182 -0.27 16.15 -11.63
N VAL A 183 -0.45 16.92 -10.55
CA VAL A 183 -1.62 16.77 -9.67
C VAL A 183 -2.87 17.34 -10.34
N TYR A 184 -2.76 18.48 -11.02
CA TYR A 184 -3.84 19.23 -11.66
C TYR A 184 -3.64 19.37 -13.19
N PRO A 185 -3.79 18.27 -13.96
CA PRO A 185 -3.67 18.31 -15.41
C PRO A 185 -4.81 19.11 -16.05
N ASP A 186 -4.49 19.96 -17.01
CA ASP A 186 -5.45 20.83 -17.73
C ASP A 186 -6.31 21.68 -16.78
N MET A 187 -5.70 22.26 -15.74
CA MET A 187 -6.40 23.00 -14.67
C MET A 187 -7.42 24.01 -15.18
N LEU A 188 -7.06 24.82 -16.19
CA LEU A 188 -7.94 25.86 -16.76
C LEU A 188 -9.20 25.28 -17.42
N SER A 189 -9.07 24.14 -18.08
CA SER A 189 -10.17 23.45 -18.73
C SER A 189 -11.13 22.80 -17.72
N ASN A 190 -10.66 22.56 -16.49
CA ASN A 190 -11.39 21.84 -15.45
C ASN A 190 -11.92 22.73 -14.32
N LEU A 191 -11.81 24.06 -14.42
CA LEU A 191 -12.28 25.00 -13.38
C LEU A 191 -13.77 24.85 -13.03
N SER A 192 -14.60 24.43 -13.99
CA SER A 192 -16.04 24.22 -13.80
C SER A 192 -16.39 22.83 -13.25
N VAL A 193 -15.42 21.91 -13.17
CA VAL A 193 -15.64 20.53 -12.71
C VAL A 193 -15.65 20.52 -11.18
N LYS A 194 -16.85 20.36 -10.61
CA LYS A 194 -17.15 20.51 -9.18
C LYS A 194 -16.19 19.79 -8.21
N ASN A 195 -15.68 18.61 -8.59
CA ASN A 195 -14.84 17.78 -7.72
C ASN A 195 -13.35 17.80 -8.11
N TYR A 196 -12.97 18.50 -9.18
CA TYR A 196 -11.62 18.43 -9.73
C TYR A 196 -10.54 18.78 -8.69
N PHE A 197 -10.68 19.91 -7.99
CA PHE A 197 -9.76 20.30 -6.92
C PHE A 197 -9.99 19.55 -5.59
N LYS A 198 -11.16 18.93 -5.39
CA LYS A 198 -11.50 18.26 -4.13
C LYS A 198 -10.89 16.87 -4.03
N ASP A 199 -10.85 16.16 -5.15
CA ASP A 199 -10.37 14.78 -5.22
C ASP A 199 -8.84 14.70 -5.40
N ARG A 200 -8.16 15.85 -5.40
CA ARG A 200 -6.73 16.02 -5.66
C ARG A 200 -6.13 16.88 -4.56
N ALA A 201 -5.12 16.37 -3.87
CA ALA A 201 -4.48 17.10 -2.78
C ALA A 201 -2.96 17.11 -2.96
N ILE A 202 -2.36 18.27 -2.74
CA ILE A 202 -0.93 18.40 -2.51
C ILE A 202 -0.75 18.49 -0.99
N LEU A 203 -0.13 17.48 -0.40
CA LEU A 203 0.23 17.51 1.01
C LEU A 203 1.62 18.11 1.17
N VAL A 204 1.72 19.16 1.99
CA VAL A 204 2.98 19.87 2.27
C VAL A 204 3.25 19.89 3.77
N PRO A 205 4.53 19.90 4.19
CA PRO A 205 4.90 19.72 5.59
C PRO A 205 4.67 20.95 6.48
N THR A 206 4.66 22.16 5.91
CA THR A 206 4.56 23.43 6.66
C THR A 206 3.59 24.41 6.01
N LEU A 207 3.11 25.38 6.80
CA LEU A 207 2.25 26.46 6.32
C LEU A 207 2.94 27.35 5.26
N ASP A 208 4.26 27.54 5.39
CA ASP A 208 5.02 28.30 4.39
C ASP A 208 4.99 27.58 3.04
N CYS A 209 5.19 26.26 3.01
CA CYS A 209 5.05 25.47 1.80
C CYS A 209 3.61 25.49 1.24
N VAL A 210 2.58 25.55 2.09
CA VAL A 210 1.18 25.76 1.64
C VAL A 210 1.06 27.10 0.93
N THR A 211 1.64 28.15 1.50
CA THR A 211 1.63 29.50 0.94
C THR A 211 2.31 29.53 -0.43
N ASP A 212 3.47 28.90 -0.57
CA ASP A 212 4.21 28.83 -1.84
C ASP A 212 3.40 28.11 -2.93
N VAL A 213 2.82 26.95 -2.62
CA VAL A 213 1.96 26.20 -3.55
C VAL A 213 0.75 27.03 -3.95
N ASN A 214 0.08 27.66 -2.98
CA ASN A 214 -1.12 28.46 -3.24
C ASN A 214 -0.81 29.67 -4.11
N ASN A 215 0.23 30.43 -3.80
CA ASN A 215 0.66 31.58 -4.61
C ASN A 215 1.00 31.15 -6.03
N LYS A 216 1.69 30.02 -6.17
CA LYS A 216 2.03 29.47 -7.49
C LYS A 216 0.78 29.07 -8.28
N MET A 217 -0.15 28.35 -7.64
CA MET A 217 -1.43 27.98 -8.25
C MET A 217 -2.27 29.19 -8.66
N THR A 218 -2.37 30.21 -7.81
CA THR A 218 -3.19 31.40 -8.08
C THR A 218 -2.61 32.25 -9.21
N THR A 219 -1.29 32.31 -9.39
CA THR A 219 -0.67 32.99 -10.55
C THR A 219 -1.07 32.39 -11.89
N GLY A 220 -1.42 31.11 -11.94
CA GLY A 220 -1.89 30.42 -13.15
C GLY A 220 -3.38 30.58 -13.44
N LEU A 221 -4.18 31.14 -12.52
CA LEU A 221 -5.63 31.25 -12.66
C LEU A 221 -6.06 32.61 -13.23
N PRO A 222 -6.98 32.65 -14.20
CA PRO A 222 -7.55 33.90 -14.69
C PRO A 222 -8.52 34.49 -13.65
N GLY A 223 -8.32 35.75 -13.28
CA GLY A 223 -9.25 36.48 -12.40
C GLY A 223 -8.56 37.49 -11.50
N GLN A 224 -9.36 38.18 -10.69
CA GLN A 224 -8.84 39.03 -9.61
C GLN A 224 -8.59 38.18 -8.36
N GLU A 225 -7.39 38.31 -7.80
CA GLU A 225 -7.06 37.72 -6.52
C GLU A 225 -7.96 38.30 -5.42
N ARG A 226 -8.44 37.41 -4.54
CA ARG A 226 -9.17 37.78 -3.32
C ARG A 226 -8.58 37.01 -2.17
N VAL A 227 -8.11 37.76 -1.17
CA VAL A 227 -7.59 37.18 0.07
C VAL A 227 -8.77 36.93 1.02
N TYR A 228 -8.93 35.68 1.45
CA TYR A 228 -9.88 35.29 2.49
C TYR A 228 -9.08 34.90 3.73
N LEU A 229 -9.44 35.47 4.88
CA LEU A 229 -8.84 35.08 6.15
C LEU A 229 -9.37 33.71 6.57
N SER A 230 -8.49 32.77 6.93
CA SER A 230 -8.92 31.49 7.50
C SER A 230 -9.56 31.73 8.87
N SER A 231 -10.63 31.01 9.18
CA SER A 231 -11.35 31.13 10.45
C SER A 231 -10.73 30.29 11.58
N ASP A 232 -9.46 29.87 11.46
CA ASP A 232 -8.81 28.97 12.43
C ASP A 232 -8.35 29.67 13.73
N SER A 233 -8.87 30.88 13.99
CA SER A 233 -8.71 31.52 15.29
C SER A 233 -9.61 30.79 16.30
N ILE A 234 -9.03 29.88 17.08
CA ILE A 234 -9.67 29.44 18.33
C ILE A 234 -9.82 30.71 19.19
N SER A 235 -11.07 31.10 19.41
CA SER A 235 -11.43 32.14 20.38
C SER A 235 -10.68 31.90 21.70
N GLN A 236 -9.88 32.88 22.13
CA GLN A 236 -9.22 32.90 23.44
C GLN A 236 -10.23 32.79 24.59
#